data_AF-A0A4P2R8L7-F1
#
_entry.id   AF-A0A4P2R8L7-F1
#
_cell.length_a   1.000
_cell.length_b   1.000
_cell.length_c   1.000
_cell.angle_alpha   90.00
_cell.angle_beta   90.00
_cell.angle_gamma   90.00
#
_symmetry.space_group_name_H-M   'P 1'
#
loop_
_entity.id
_entity.type
_entity.pdbx_description
1 polymer ?
#
loop_
_entity_poly.entity_id
_entity_poly.type
_entity_poly.pdbx_seq_one_letter_code
_entity_poly.pdbx_strand_id
1 'polypeptide(L)'
;MEQALTRRRRAWNRRRRGAAGRGTGADAAPPGVAAELPALKKALAKVATEEREKEATLRAKQSAMRKSDKSFGQGAALLAASFTFAGLEDLAAKVRPSGRRPGRTAAEEDGALPAEEPASPESPLPLEGG
;
A
#
# COMPACT_ATOMS: atom_id res chain seq x y z
N MET A 1 14.05 -43.93 10.88
CA MET A 1 13.21 -42.72 11.01
C MET A 1 12.69 -42.20 9.66
N GLU A 2 13.50 -42.25 8.60
CA GLU A 2 13.18 -41.75 7.24
C GLU A 2 12.00 -42.44 6.53
N GLN A 3 11.81 -43.74 6.76
CA GLN A 3 10.71 -44.50 6.15
C GLN A 3 9.33 -44.09 6.66
N ALA A 4 9.24 -43.58 7.89
CA ALA A 4 7.98 -43.10 8.46
C ALA A 4 7.55 -41.76 7.83
N LEU A 5 8.51 -40.87 7.55
CA LEU A 5 8.28 -39.57 6.92
C LEU A 5 7.81 -39.70 5.47
N THR A 6 8.39 -40.64 4.71
CA THR A 6 7.98 -40.94 3.34
C THR A 6 6.58 -41.54 3.26
N ARG A 7 6.21 -42.42 4.21
CA ARG A 7 4.83 -42.96 4.30
C ARG A 7 3.82 -41.87 4.63
N ARG A 8 4.14 -40.98 5.58
CA ARG A 8 3.29 -39.85 5.97
C ARG A 8 3.07 -38.87 4.80
N ARG A 9 4.13 -38.58 4.03
CA ARG A 9 4.06 -37.70 2.85
C ARG A 9 3.21 -38.31 1.72
N ARG A 10 3.32 -39.62 1.48
CA ARG A 10 2.48 -40.32 0.48
C ARG A 10 1.02 -40.36 0.88
N ALA A 11 0.72 -40.59 2.16
CA ALA A 11 -0.66 -40.57 2.68
C ALA A 11 -1.29 -39.18 2.59
N TRP A 12 -0.52 -38.13 2.86
CA TRP A 12 -0.94 -36.74 2.70
C TRP A 12 -1.25 -36.39 1.23
N ASN A 13 -0.36 -36.76 0.30
CA ASN A 13 -0.58 -36.54 -1.14
C ASN A 13 -1.79 -37.32 -1.69
N ARG A 14 -2.08 -38.51 -1.15
CA ARG A 14 -3.24 -39.31 -1.58
C ARG A 14 -4.55 -38.69 -1.10
N ARG A 15 -4.59 -38.19 0.15
CA ARG A 15 -5.74 -37.42 0.67
C ARG A 15 -5.97 -36.13 -0.10
N ARG A 16 -4.90 -35.39 -0.43
CA ARG A 16 -5.00 -34.14 -1.20
C ARG A 16 -5.55 -34.39 -2.61
N ARG A 17 -5.14 -35.47 -3.27
CA ARG A 17 -5.69 -35.88 -4.58
C ARG A 17 -7.14 -36.39 -4.50
N GLY A 18 -7.49 -37.14 -3.46
CA GLY A 18 -8.88 -37.57 -3.22
C GLY A 18 -9.82 -36.42 -2.85
N ALA A 19 -9.31 -35.37 -2.20
CA ALA A 19 -10.05 -34.14 -1.93
C ALA A 19 -10.21 -33.26 -3.18
N ALA A 20 -9.20 -33.23 -4.07
CA ALA A 20 -9.28 -32.52 -5.35
C ALA A 20 -10.26 -33.16 -6.37
N GLY A 21 -10.65 -34.42 -6.16
CA GLY A 21 -11.67 -35.11 -6.98
C GLY A 21 -13.11 -34.89 -6.52
N ARG A 22 -13.34 -34.20 -5.39
CA ARG A 22 -14.65 -33.71 -4.98
C ARG A 22 -14.72 -32.21 -5.28
N GLY A 23 -14.69 -31.89 -6.58
CA GLY A 23 -15.05 -30.56 -7.03
C GLY A 23 -16.48 -30.27 -6.56
N THR A 24 -16.63 -29.27 -5.70
CA THR A 24 -17.87 -28.51 -5.61
C THR A 24 -18.33 -28.21 -7.02
N GLY A 25 -19.56 -28.57 -7.39
CA GLY A 25 -20.12 -28.45 -8.73
C GLY A 25 -19.71 -27.14 -9.41
N ALA A 26 -18.65 -27.23 -10.22
CA ALA A 26 -18.14 -26.17 -11.08
C ALA A 26 -18.43 -26.49 -12.55
N ASP A 27 -19.21 -27.55 -12.81
CA ASP A 27 -19.61 -27.99 -14.13
C ASP A 27 -20.96 -27.37 -14.49
N ALA A 28 -20.91 -26.06 -14.70
CA ALA A 28 -21.84 -25.20 -15.45
C ALA A 28 -21.94 -23.85 -14.74
N ALA A 29 -20.90 -23.03 -14.89
CA ALA A 29 -21.12 -21.59 -14.82
C ALA A 29 -22.29 -21.26 -15.77
N PRO A 30 -23.30 -20.49 -15.38
CA PRO A 30 -24.40 -20.14 -16.26
C PRO A 30 -23.83 -19.51 -17.55
N PRO A 31 -24.44 -19.73 -18.73
CA PRO A 31 -23.83 -19.44 -20.02
C PRO A 31 -23.35 -17.99 -20.17
N GLY A 32 -24.00 -17.04 -19.48
CA GLY A 32 -23.55 -15.64 -19.41
C GLY A 32 -22.22 -15.43 -18.69
N VAL A 33 -21.97 -16.17 -17.59
CA VAL A 33 -20.72 -16.06 -16.82
C VAL A 33 -19.54 -16.60 -17.62
N ALA A 34 -19.71 -17.74 -18.30
CA ALA A 34 -18.66 -18.30 -19.14
C ALA A 34 -18.28 -17.37 -20.32
N ALA A 35 -19.24 -16.61 -20.84
CA ALA A 35 -19.03 -15.62 -21.89
C ALA A 35 -18.28 -14.36 -21.39
N GLU A 36 -18.45 -13.98 -20.12
CA GLU A 36 -17.81 -12.80 -19.52
C GLU A 36 -16.39 -13.06 -18.98
N LEU A 37 -16.07 -14.32 -18.62
CA LEU A 37 -14.74 -14.73 -18.17
C LEU A 37 -13.57 -14.28 -19.06
N PRO A 38 -13.61 -14.38 -20.40
CA PRO A 38 -12.51 -13.90 -21.24
C PRO A 38 -12.34 -12.37 -21.18
N ALA A 39 -13.43 -11.61 -21.07
CA ALA A 39 -13.38 -10.15 -20.93
C ALA A 39 -12.78 -9.76 -19.56
N LEU A 40 -13.22 -10.43 -18.48
CA LEU A 40 -12.69 -10.21 -17.14
C LEU A 40 -11.20 -10.56 -17.04
N LYS A 41 -10.76 -11.68 -17.62
CA LYS A 41 -9.34 -12.06 -17.66
C LYS A 41 -8.48 -11.02 -18.39
N LYS A 42 -8.98 -10.47 -19.50
CA LYS A 42 -8.31 -9.39 -20.23
C LYS A 42 -8.24 -8.10 -19.39
N ALA A 43 -9.33 -7.75 -18.70
CA ALA A 43 -9.35 -6.59 -17.81
C ALA A 43 -8.36 -6.74 -16.64
N LEU A 44 -8.31 -7.91 -15.98
CA LEU A 44 -7.36 -8.18 -14.91
C LEU A 44 -5.91 -8.15 -15.39
N ALA A 45 -5.62 -8.68 -16.58
CA ALA A 45 -4.29 -8.60 -17.17
C ALA A 45 -3.88 -7.14 -17.42
N LYS A 46 -4.81 -6.30 -17.88
CA LYS A 46 -4.59 -4.86 -18.08
C LYS A 46 -4.36 -4.11 -16.76
N VAL A 47 -5.14 -4.39 -15.73
CA VAL A 47 -4.93 -3.80 -14.39
C VAL A 47 -3.55 -4.17 -13.86
N ALA A 48 -3.14 -5.43 -14.01
CA ALA A 48 -1.81 -5.88 -13.59
C ALA A 48 -0.67 -5.18 -14.33
N THR A 49 -0.83 -4.81 -15.60
CA THR A 49 0.17 -4.01 -16.32
C THR A 49 0.19 -2.56 -15.84
N GLU A 50 -0.98 -1.95 -15.62
CA GLU A 50 -1.08 -0.58 -15.11
C GLU A 50 -0.50 -0.44 -13.70
N GLU A 51 -0.71 -1.44 -12.83
CA GLU A 51 -0.11 -1.46 -11.49
C GLU A 51 1.42 -1.49 -11.55
N ARG A 52 2.00 -2.29 -12.43
CA ARG A 52 3.46 -2.33 -12.62
C ARG A 52 4.02 -1.00 -13.09
N GLU A 53 3.33 -0.32 -14.00
CA GLU A 53 3.71 1.01 -14.48
C GLU A 53 3.60 2.06 -13.37
N LYS A 54 2.50 2.05 -12.61
CA LYS A 54 2.30 2.91 -11.44
C LYS A 54 3.39 2.71 -10.40
N GLU A 55 3.74 1.47 -10.09
CA GLU A 55 4.82 1.15 -9.16
C GLU A 55 6.17 1.71 -9.63
N ALA A 56 6.49 1.60 -10.92
CA ALA A 56 7.72 2.14 -11.47
C ALA A 56 7.80 3.66 -11.29
N THR A 57 6.71 4.38 -11.60
CA THR A 57 6.62 5.83 -11.42
C THR A 57 6.69 6.22 -9.94
N LEU A 58 6.00 5.51 -9.06
CA LEU A 58 6.04 5.75 -7.61
C LEU A 58 7.45 5.57 -7.04
N ARG A 59 8.16 4.51 -7.45
CA ARG A 59 9.55 4.28 -7.03
C ARG A 59 10.47 5.39 -7.53
N ALA A 60 10.30 5.85 -8.77
CA ALA A 60 11.07 6.97 -9.31
C ALA A 60 10.80 8.27 -8.54
N LYS A 61 9.53 8.59 -8.26
CA LYS A 61 9.13 9.75 -7.45
C LYS A 61 9.76 9.70 -6.06
N GLN A 62 9.62 8.57 -5.36
CA GLN A 62 10.18 8.39 -4.02
C GLN A 62 11.72 8.52 -4.03
N SER A 63 12.38 8.00 -5.05
CA SER A 63 13.83 8.13 -5.22
C SER A 63 14.25 9.59 -5.42
N ALA A 64 13.53 10.34 -6.27
CA ALA A 64 13.78 11.76 -6.50
C ALA A 64 13.58 12.60 -5.22
N MET A 65 12.48 12.36 -4.49
CA MET A 65 12.20 13.04 -3.22
C MET A 65 13.32 12.80 -2.20
N ARG A 66 13.73 11.53 -1.99
CA ARG A 66 14.82 11.21 -1.05
C ARG A 66 16.14 11.88 -1.40
N LYS A 67 16.47 11.97 -2.70
CA LYS A 67 17.68 12.66 -3.16
C LYS A 67 17.61 14.15 -2.85
N SER A 68 16.48 14.79 -3.13
CA SER A 68 16.26 16.21 -2.83
C SER A 68 16.31 16.50 -1.34
N ASP A 69 15.64 15.68 -0.51
CA ASP A 69 15.63 15.87 0.94
C ASP A 69 17.04 15.73 1.53
N LYS A 70 17.84 14.79 0.99
CA LYS A 70 19.22 14.60 1.41
C LYS A 70 20.09 15.81 1.08
N SER A 71 20.05 16.30 -0.17
CA SER A 71 20.88 17.45 -0.58
C SER A 71 20.45 18.73 0.13
N PHE A 72 19.14 18.96 0.25
CA PHE A 72 18.60 20.09 0.98
C PHE A 72 18.97 20.04 2.47
N GLY A 73 18.80 18.89 3.12
CA GLY A 73 19.16 18.70 4.53
C GLY A 73 20.65 18.93 4.79
N GLN A 74 21.53 18.49 3.89
CA GLN A 74 22.98 18.75 3.98
C GLN A 74 23.32 20.24 3.84
N GLY A 75 22.70 20.94 2.88
CA GLY A 75 22.90 22.39 2.71
C GLY A 75 22.40 23.20 3.91
N ALA A 76 21.21 22.86 4.41
CA ALA A 76 20.64 23.45 5.61
C ALA A 76 21.51 23.21 6.86
N ALA A 77 22.06 21.99 7.01
CA ALA A 77 22.98 21.67 8.11
C ALA A 77 24.26 22.51 8.06
N LEU A 78 24.84 22.67 6.86
CA LEU A 78 26.04 23.49 6.67
C LEU A 78 25.76 24.96 7.03
N LEU A 79 24.66 25.52 6.55
CA LEU A 79 24.26 26.90 6.87
C LEU A 79 23.99 27.09 8.36
N ALA A 80 23.28 26.15 8.99
CA ALA A 80 23.04 26.18 10.43
C ALA A 80 24.35 26.19 11.21
N ALA A 81 25.31 25.32 10.84
CA ALA A 81 26.62 25.28 11.46
C ALA A 81 27.41 26.58 11.26
N SER A 82 27.34 27.20 10.07
CA SER A 82 27.97 28.50 9.80
C SER A 82 27.38 29.62 10.66
N PHE A 83 26.06 29.65 10.85
CA PHE A 83 25.43 30.64 11.72
C PHE A 83 25.78 30.43 13.19
N THR A 84 25.82 29.18 13.66
CA THR A 84 26.29 28.87 15.02
C THR A 84 27.75 29.31 15.21
N PHE A 85 28.61 29.05 14.22
CA PHE A 85 30.01 29.49 14.27
C PHE A 85 30.14 31.02 14.33
N ALA A 86 29.23 31.74 13.68
CA ALA A 86 29.18 33.20 13.69
C ALA A 86 28.47 33.81 14.93
N GLY A 87 27.97 32.99 15.86
CA GLY A 87 27.19 33.47 17.02
C GLY A 87 25.81 34.03 16.66
N LEU A 88 25.19 33.49 15.61
CA LEU A 88 23.87 33.89 15.11
C LEU A 88 22.84 32.77 15.35
N GLU A 89 22.60 32.43 16.62
CA GLU A 89 21.79 31.27 17.03
C GLU A 89 20.33 31.35 16.52
N ASP A 90 19.74 32.55 16.49
CA ASP A 90 18.39 32.78 16.00
C ASP A 90 18.26 32.44 14.50
N LEU A 91 19.29 32.72 13.71
CA LEU A 91 19.32 32.36 12.29
C LEU A 91 19.61 30.86 12.12
N ALA A 92 20.52 30.30 12.92
CA ALA A 92 20.82 28.87 12.92
C ALA A 92 19.55 28.03 13.20
N ALA A 93 18.73 28.46 14.16
CA ALA A 93 17.47 27.80 14.49
C ALA A 93 16.47 27.81 13.32
N LYS A 94 16.40 28.91 12.56
CA LYS A 94 15.48 29.05 11.41
C LYS A 94 15.85 28.16 10.23
N VAL A 95 17.13 27.96 9.98
CA VAL A 95 17.61 27.15 8.84
C VAL A 95 17.97 25.71 9.23
N ARG A 96 17.78 25.35 10.50
CA ARG A 96 18.07 24.00 10.99
C ARG A 96 17.32 22.97 10.13
N PRO A 97 18.00 21.94 9.60
CA PRO A 97 17.32 20.91 8.83
C PRO A 97 16.25 20.24 9.69
N SER A 98 15.07 20.12 9.10
CA SER A 98 13.93 19.45 9.73
C SER A 98 14.29 18.00 10.08
N GLY A 99 13.96 17.57 11.31
CA GLY A 99 14.09 16.17 11.74
C GLY A 99 13.00 15.25 11.18
N ARG A 100 12.08 15.79 10.38
CA ARG A 100 10.93 15.09 9.82
C ARG A 100 11.37 14.01 8.82
N ARG A 101 10.51 13.01 8.62
CA ARG A 101 10.80 11.90 7.70
C ARG A 101 10.84 12.42 6.26
N PRO A 102 11.83 12.00 5.44
CA PRO A 102 11.90 12.36 4.02
C PRO A 102 10.56 12.13 3.30
N GLY A 103 10.13 13.14 2.55
CA GLY A 103 8.89 13.15 1.78
C GLY A 103 7.62 13.50 2.55
N ARG A 104 7.71 14.01 3.78
CA ARG A 104 6.57 14.63 4.47
C ARG A 104 6.70 16.15 4.49
N THR A 105 5.59 16.82 4.18
CA THR A 105 5.50 18.27 4.32
C THR A 105 4.99 18.65 5.71
N ALA A 106 5.17 19.91 6.11
CA ALA A 106 4.79 20.38 7.44
C ALA A 106 3.31 20.06 7.79
N ALA A 107 2.44 20.26 6.80
CA ALA A 107 0.99 20.06 6.92
C ALA A 107 0.58 18.59 7.15
N GLU A 108 1.34 17.61 6.64
CA GLU A 108 0.97 16.19 6.73
C GLU A 108 1.29 15.57 8.10
N GLU A 109 2.24 16.15 8.84
CA GLU A 109 2.63 15.66 10.17
C GLU A 109 1.90 16.38 11.30
N ASP A 110 1.57 17.67 11.11
CA ASP A 110 0.78 18.44 12.07
C ASP A 110 -0.73 18.17 11.93
N GLY A 111 -1.14 17.50 10.84
CA GLY A 111 -2.52 17.10 10.52
C GLY A 111 -2.93 15.70 10.96
N ALA A 112 -2.37 15.17 12.06
CA ALA A 112 -2.96 14.01 12.76
C ALA A 112 -4.24 14.46 13.52
N LEU A 113 -5.19 15.03 12.79
CA LEU A 113 -6.56 15.19 13.25
C LEU A 113 -7.20 13.78 13.30
N PRO A 114 -8.02 13.48 14.32
CA PRO A 114 -8.65 12.17 14.45
C PRO A 114 -9.43 11.87 13.17
N ALA A 115 -9.32 10.63 12.69
CA ALA A 115 -10.08 10.15 11.55
C ALA A 115 -11.57 10.37 11.82
N GLU A 116 -12.18 11.32 11.13
CA GLU A 116 -13.63 11.35 10.92
C GLU A 116 -13.96 10.03 10.19
N GLU A 117 -14.49 9.07 10.95
CA GLU A 117 -15.21 7.94 10.39
C GLU A 117 -16.26 8.50 9.43
N PRO A 118 -16.33 8.04 8.16
CA PRO A 118 -17.39 8.48 7.27
C PRO A 118 -18.72 8.02 7.89
N ALA A 119 -19.50 8.98 8.39
CA ALA A 119 -20.85 8.74 8.84
C ALA A 119 -21.59 7.96 7.74
N SER A 120 -21.95 6.72 8.07
CA SER A 120 -22.80 5.90 7.21
C SER A 120 -24.09 6.68 6.96
N PRO A 121 -24.58 6.75 5.70
CA PRO A 121 -25.78 7.51 5.40
C PRO A 121 -26.96 6.94 6.19
N GLU A 122 -27.46 7.75 7.10
CA GLU A 122 -28.63 7.49 7.91
C GLU A 122 -29.81 7.10 7.01
N SER A 123 -30.35 5.91 7.25
CA SER A 123 -31.52 5.41 6.54
C SER A 123 -32.72 6.29 6.90
N PRO A 124 -33.54 6.77 5.94
CA PRO A 124 -34.66 7.62 6.27
C PRO A 124 -35.69 6.82 7.08
N LEU A 125 -36.01 7.32 8.28
CA LEU A 125 -37.07 6.82 9.15
C LEU A 125 -38.45 6.90 8.44
N PRO A 126 -39.36 5.95 8.70
CA PRO A 126 -40.70 5.98 8.13
C PRO A 126 -41.54 7.07 8.78
N LEU A 127 -42.13 7.96 7.98
CA LEU A 127 -43.14 8.92 8.42
C LEU A 127 -44.46 8.16 8.69
N GLU A 128 -44.74 7.89 9.96
CA GLU A 128 -46.05 7.52 10.48
C GLU A 128 -46.87 8.79 10.79
N GLY A 129 -48.08 8.86 10.23
CA GLY A 129 -49.28 9.35 10.92
C GLY A 129 -49.51 10.86 11.05
N GLY A 130 -50.49 11.35 10.29
CA GLY A 130 -51.21 12.61 10.50
C GLY A 130 -52.46 12.68 9.65
#